data_AF-A0A257VL67-F1
#
_entry.id   AF-A0A257VL67-F1
#
_cell.length_a   1.000
_cell.length_b   1.000
_cell.length_c   1.000
_cell.angle_alpha   90.00
_cell.angle_beta   90.00
_cell.angle_gamma   90.00
#
_symmetry.space_group_name_H-M   'P 1'
#
loop_
_entity.id
_entity.type
_entity.pdbx_description
1 polymer ?
#
loop_
_entity_poly.entity_id
_entity_poly.type
_entity_poly.pdbx_seq_one_letter_code
_entity_poly.pdbx_strand_id
1 'polypeptide(L)'
;MNPPSNSPLAGIRSAFFQEWDPGAVLSGRTADVDRIVQAAFDQYLTPVYPAGLTVLAVGGYGRRELFPNSDVDVLLLTERAPHNEATRDALSAFLRALWDANLRLSHSVHSIDECCQYHPQ
;
A
#
# COMPACT_ATOMS: atom_id res chain seq x y z
N MET A 1 -3.66 6.49 34.84
CA MET A 1 -3.78 5.40 35.84
C MET A 1 -2.64 4.43 35.55
N ASN A 2 -1.60 4.38 36.39
CA ASN A 2 -0.44 3.51 36.15
C ASN A 2 -0.80 2.06 36.49
N PRO A 3 -0.53 1.07 35.63
CA PRO A 3 -0.81 -0.32 35.93
C PRO A 3 0.18 -0.86 36.99
N PRO A 4 -0.20 -1.89 37.77
CA PRO A 4 0.65 -2.46 38.81
C PRO A 4 1.91 -3.12 38.24
N SER A 5 3.04 -2.81 38.86
CA SER A 5 4.42 -3.06 38.41
C SER A 5 4.90 -4.51 38.48
N ASN A 6 4.02 -5.50 38.50
CA ASN A 6 4.41 -6.92 38.65
C ASN A 6 3.55 -7.87 37.81
N SER A 7 3.21 -7.45 36.59
CA SER A 7 2.55 -8.33 35.63
C SER A 7 3.60 -9.21 34.93
N PRO A 8 3.42 -10.55 34.83
CA PRO A 8 4.27 -11.41 34.00
C PRO A 8 4.31 -10.95 32.53
N LEU A 9 3.31 -10.17 32.09
CA LEU A 9 3.28 -9.52 30.78
C LEU A 9 4.29 -8.37 30.65
N ALA A 10 4.73 -7.74 31.75
CA ALA A 10 5.73 -6.67 31.71
C ALA A 10 7.09 -7.22 31.25
N GLY A 11 7.45 -8.43 31.68
CA GLY A 11 8.66 -9.14 31.23
C GLY A 11 8.58 -9.53 29.75
N ILE A 12 7.45 -10.09 29.32
CA ILE A 12 7.20 -10.43 27.90
C ILE A 12 7.24 -9.18 27.02
N ARG A 13 6.60 -8.09 27.46
CA ARG A 13 6.60 -6.80 26.76
C ARG A 13 8.01 -6.21 26.67
N SER A 14 8.79 -6.30 27.74
CA SER A 14 10.18 -5.82 27.74
C SER A 14 11.10 -6.68 26.87
N ALA A 15 10.90 -8.00 26.83
CA ALA A 15 11.67 -8.92 25.98
C ALA A 15 11.35 -8.72 24.49
N PHE A 16 10.07 -8.53 24.14
CA PHE A 16 9.63 -8.12 22.80
C PHE A 16 10.28 -6.79 22.36
N PHE A 17 10.41 -5.86 23.30
CA PHE A 17 11.24 -4.64 23.34
C PHE A 17 12.74 -4.78 22.96
N GLN A 18 13.39 -5.89 23.35
CA GLN A 18 14.85 -5.95 23.48
C GLN A 18 15.52 -6.79 22.39
N GLU A 19 14.86 -7.83 21.89
CA GLU A 19 15.43 -8.76 20.90
C GLU A 19 14.87 -8.60 19.48
N TRP A 20 13.70 -7.97 19.35
CA TRP A 20 13.02 -7.80 18.07
C TRP A 20 12.97 -6.30 17.77
N ASP A 21 13.40 -5.90 16.56
CA ASP A 21 13.15 -4.55 16.04
C ASP A 21 11.93 -4.63 15.11
N PRO A 22 10.71 -4.35 15.62
CA PRO A 22 9.50 -4.39 14.81
C PRO A 22 9.57 -3.37 13.68
N GLY A 23 10.23 -2.23 13.91
CA GLY A 23 10.39 -1.18 12.91
C GLY A 23 11.18 -1.66 11.71
N ALA A 24 12.31 -2.33 11.94
CA ALA A 24 13.11 -2.93 10.87
C ALA A 24 12.32 -3.97 10.07
N VAL A 25 11.58 -4.86 10.72
CA VAL A 25 10.76 -5.89 10.04
C VAL A 25 9.64 -5.28 9.21
N LEU A 26 8.93 -4.29 9.76
CA LEU A 26 7.87 -3.57 9.03
C LEU A 26 8.43 -2.79 7.84
N SER A 27 9.56 -2.11 8.02
CA SER A 27 10.23 -1.36 6.95
C SER A 27 10.72 -2.28 5.82
N GLY A 28 11.20 -3.48 6.17
CA GLY A 28 11.60 -4.50 5.20
C GLY A 28 10.44 -4.98 4.35
N ARG A 29 9.29 -5.30 4.97
CA ARG A 29 8.08 -5.69 4.22
C ARG A 29 7.58 -4.55 3.33
N THR A 30 7.56 -3.31 3.81
CA THR A 30 7.18 -2.17 2.98
C THR A 30 8.10 -2.02 1.77
N ALA A 31 9.41 -2.15 1.94
CA ALA A 31 10.36 -2.07 0.82
C ALA A 31 10.19 -3.22 -0.19
N ASP A 32 9.83 -4.42 0.27
CA ASP A 32 9.48 -5.54 -0.62
C ASP A 32 8.23 -5.24 -1.45
N VAL A 33 7.17 -4.74 -0.81
CA VAL A 33 5.92 -4.35 -1.48
C VAL A 33 6.14 -3.19 -2.45
N ASP A 34 6.94 -2.18 -2.07
CA ASP A 34 7.32 -1.06 -2.94
C ASP A 34 7.96 -1.57 -4.23
N ARG A 35 8.91 -2.51 -4.13
CA ARG A 35 9.58 -3.10 -5.30
C ARG A 35 8.61 -3.84 -6.21
N ILE A 36 7.67 -4.61 -5.65
CA ILE A 36 6.66 -5.33 -6.43
C ILE A 36 5.74 -4.34 -7.16
N VAL A 37 5.26 -3.31 -6.45
CA VAL A 37 4.37 -2.28 -7.02
C VAL A 37 5.06 -1.50 -8.12
N GLN A 38 6.31 -1.07 -7.90
CA GLN A 38 7.10 -0.34 -8.90
C GLN A 38 7.36 -1.20 -10.14
N ALA A 39 7.80 -2.45 -9.97
CA ALA A 39 8.03 -3.34 -11.10
C ALA A 39 6.76 -3.60 -11.92
N ALA A 40 5.61 -3.80 -11.27
CA ALA A 40 4.33 -3.94 -11.96
C ALA A 40 3.90 -2.65 -12.66
N PHE A 41 4.11 -1.48 -12.04
CA PHE A 41 3.82 -0.19 -12.64
C PHE A 41 4.64 0.03 -13.92
N ASP A 42 5.95 -0.21 -13.84
CA ASP A 42 6.88 -0.07 -14.97
C ASP A 42 6.54 -1.03 -16.11
N GLN A 43 6.13 -2.25 -15.77
CA GLN A 43 5.82 -3.28 -16.77
C GLN A 43 4.48 -3.05 -17.47
N TYR A 44 3.42 -2.69 -16.73
CA TYR A 44 2.05 -2.70 -17.25
C TYR A 44 1.48 -1.32 -17.50
N LEU A 45 1.86 -0.31 -16.71
CA LEU A 45 1.25 1.02 -16.78
C LEU A 45 2.11 1.99 -17.58
N THR A 46 3.42 2.06 -17.33
CA THR A 46 4.33 2.99 -18.03
C THR A 46 4.23 2.93 -19.57
N PRO A 47 4.12 1.75 -20.24
CA PRO A 47 4.00 1.70 -21.70
C PRO A 47 2.70 2.30 -22.25
N VAL A 48 1.64 2.31 -21.44
CA VAL A 48 0.29 2.75 -21.85
C VAL A 48 -0.02 4.16 -21.33
N TYR A 49 0.59 4.53 -20.22
CA TYR A 49 0.49 5.82 -19.55
C TYR A 49 1.87 6.50 -19.48
N PRO A 50 2.31 7.18 -20.56
CA PRO A 50 3.59 7.89 -20.55
C PRO A 50 3.62 9.07 -19.57
N ALA A 51 2.45 9.60 -19.18
CA ALA A 51 2.28 10.64 -18.17
C ALA A 51 0.84 10.63 -17.62
N GLY A 52 0.62 11.34 -16.52
CA GLY A 52 -0.73 11.60 -15.98
C GLY A 52 -1.36 10.45 -15.21
N LEU A 53 -0.58 9.42 -14.83
CA LEU A 53 -0.99 8.35 -13.91
C LEU A 53 0.10 8.13 -12.87
N THR A 54 -0.29 7.95 -11.61
CA THR A 54 0.62 7.56 -10.53
C THR A 54 -0.06 6.60 -9.55
N VAL A 55 0.73 5.84 -8.80
CA VAL A 55 0.26 4.94 -7.74
C VAL A 55 0.76 5.50 -6.41
N LEU A 56 -0.16 5.72 -5.47
CA LEU A 56 0.15 6.14 -4.12
C LEU A 56 -0.11 5.00 -3.14
N ALA A 57 0.85 4.77 -2.25
CA ALA A 57 0.63 3.98 -1.05
C ALA A 57 -0.23 4.79 -0.06
N VAL A 58 -1.35 4.23 0.38
CA VAL A 58 -2.26 4.87 1.36
C VAL A 58 -2.43 3.99 2.60
N GLY A 59 -3.16 4.47 3.61
CA GLY A 59 -3.41 3.69 4.83
C GLY A 59 -2.13 3.28 5.56
N GLY A 60 -2.10 2.05 6.06
CA GLY A 60 -0.92 1.48 6.74
C GLY A 60 0.28 1.30 5.81
N TYR A 61 0.04 1.09 4.51
CA TYR A 61 1.10 1.03 3.51
C TYR A 61 1.81 2.38 3.38
N GLY A 62 1.05 3.47 3.21
CA GLY A 62 1.61 4.83 3.13
C GLY A 62 2.39 5.26 4.38
N ARG A 63 2.01 4.76 5.55
CA ARG A 63 2.73 5.01 6.82
C ARG A 63 3.92 4.08 7.07
N ARG A 64 4.19 3.12 6.17
CA ARG A 64 5.21 2.07 6.36
C ARG A 64 4.96 1.16 7.57
N GLU A 65 3.69 0.93 7.89
CA GLU A 65 3.20 0.11 9.02
C GLU A 65 2.60 -1.20 8.52
N LEU A 66 3.30 -1.89 7.61
CA LEU A 66 2.81 -3.12 6.99
C LEU A 66 3.10 -4.36 7.85
N PHE A 67 2.22 -4.65 8.80
CA PHE A 67 2.28 -5.86 9.64
C PHE A 67 2.05 -7.15 8.83
N PRO A 68 2.48 -8.33 9.33
CA PRO A 68 2.12 -9.59 8.71
C PRO A 68 0.60 -9.67 8.49
N ASN A 69 0.20 -9.93 7.23
CA ASN A 69 -1.19 -9.95 6.76
C ASN A 69 -1.92 -8.60 6.63
N SER A 70 -1.28 -7.44 6.82
CA SER A 70 -1.91 -6.16 6.47
C SER A 70 -2.27 -6.12 4.99
N ASP A 71 -3.42 -5.52 4.70
CA ASP A 71 -3.83 -5.16 3.35
C ASP A 71 -2.84 -4.12 2.77
N VAL A 72 -2.67 -4.16 1.45
CA VAL A 72 -1.86 -3.23 0.68
C VAL A 72 -2.83 -2.30 -0.04
N ASP A 73 -3.05 -1.13 0.52
CA ASP A 73 -3.96 -0.12 -0.03
C ASP A 73 -3.21 0.78 -1.03
N VAL A 74 -3.65 0.77 -2.29
CA VAL A 74 -3.10 1.63 -3.35
C VAL A 74 -4.16 2.56 -3.94
N LEU A 75 -3.78 3.82 -4.18
CA LEU A 75 -4.56 4.77 -4.94
C LEU A 75 -3.92 4.99 -6.30
N LEU A 76 -4.63 4.65 -7.37
CA LEU A 76 -4.29 5.05 -8.73
C LEU A 76 -4.86 6.45 -8.97
N LEU A 77 -4.00 7.46 -8.96
CA LEU A 77 -4.37 8.84 -9.23
C LEU A 77 -4.09 9.16 -10.70
N THR A 78 -5.12 9.61 -11.41
CA THR A 78 -5.05 9.89 -12.85
C THR A 78 -5.47 11.31 -13.16
N GLU A 79 -4.84 11.95 -14.14
CA GLU A 79 -5.30 13.26 -14.64
C GLU A 79 -6.59 13.13 -15.45
N ARG A 80 -6.83 11.97 -16.05
CA ARG A 80 -8.01 11.69 -16.88
C ARG A 80 -8.55 10.30 -16.59
N ALA A 81 -9.86 10.15 -16.56
CA ALA A 81 -10.47 8.83 -16.43
C ALA A 81 -9.94 7.86 -17.51
N PRO A 82 -9.75 6.56 -17.19
CA PRO A 82 -9.44 5.55 -18.19
C PRO A 82 -10.53 5.56 -19.27
N HIS A 83 -10.16 5.93 -20.48
CA HIS A 83 -11.11 6.31 -21.54
C HIS A 83 -11.08 5.35 -22.74
N ASN A 84 -10.06 4.50 -22.84
CA ASN A 84 -9.93 3.53 -23.93
C ASN A 84 -9.67 2.11 -23.40
N GLU A 85 -9.85 1.11 -24.26
CA GLU A 85 -9.69 -0.31 -23.91
C GLU A 85 -8.28 -0.63 -23.40
N ALA A 86 -7.24 -0.17 -24.11
CA ALA A 86 -5.85 -0.39 -23.73
C ALA A 86 -5.53 0.10 -22.30
N THR A 87 -6.05 1.27 -21.92
CA THR A 87 -5.87 1.81 -20.57
C THR A 87 -6.55 0.97 -19.49
N ARG A 88 -7.74 0.43 -19.77
CA ARG A 88 -8.48 -0.44 -18.85
C ARG A 88 -7.81 -1.81 -18.72
N ASP A 89 -7.30 -2.35 -19.82
CA ASP A 89 -6.57 -3.62 -19.84
C ASP A 89 -5.24 -3.50 -19.08
N ALA A 90 -4.51 -2.40 -19.27
CA ALA A 90 -3.28 -2.12 -18.54
C ALA A 90 -3.49 -2.05 -17.02
N LEU A 91 -4.53 -1.33 -16.59
CA LEU A 91 -4.91 -1.26 -15.17
C LEU A 91 -5.29 -2.64 -14.62
N SER A 92 -6.07 -3.41 -15.38
CA SER A 92 -6.48 -4.76 -14.99
C SER A 92 -5.27 -5.70 -14.87
N ALA A 93 -4.32 -5.61 -15.81
CA ALA A 93 -3.09 -6.40 -15.79
C ALA A 93 -2.20 -6.02 -14.61
N PHE A 94 -2.05 -4.72 -14.33
CA PHE A 94 -1.33 -4.21 -13.16
C PHE A 94 -1.92 -4.75 -11.84
N LEU A 95 -3.23 -4.60 -11.64
CA LEU A 95 -3.92 -5.06 -10.42
C LEU A 95 -3.82 -6.57 -10.27
N ARG A 96 -3.96 -7.31 -11.37
CA ARG A 96 -3.79 -8.76 -11.38
C ARG A 96 -2.38 -9.20 -11.01
N ALA A 97 -1.35 -8.51 -11.51
CA ALA A 97 0.04 -8.81 -11.15
C ALA A 97 0.30 -8.65 -9.65
N LEU A 98 -0.28 -7.62 -9.01
CA LEU A 98 -0.18 -7.43 -7.56
C LEU A 98 -0.90 -8.54 -6.78
N TRP A 99 -2.07 -8.97 -7.25
CA TRP A 99 -2.81 -10.09 -6.67
C TRP A 99 -2.03 -11.41 -6.81
N ASP A 100 -1.48 -11.69 -7.99
CA ASP A 100 -0.71 -12.89 -8.29
C ASP A 100 0.62 -12.93 -7.50
N ALA A 101 1.14 -11.77 -7.10
CA ALA A 101 2.23 -11.65 -6.12
C ALA A 101 1.81 -11.97 -4.66
N ASN A 102 0.59 -12.49 -4.47
CA ASN A 102 0.01 -12.86 -3.18
C ASN A 102 -0.14 -11.67 -2.21
N LEU A 103 -0.30 -10.46 -2.74
CA LEU A 103 -0.62 -9.28 -1.95
C LEU A 103 -2.11 -9.25 -1.64
N ARG A 104 -2.47 -8.89 -0.40
CA ARG A 104 -3.84 -8.57 -0.01
C ARG A 104 -4.20 -7.18 -0.51
N LEU A 105 -4.43 -7.06 -1.81
CA LEU A 105 -4.59 -5.78 -2.49
C LEU A 105 -5.97 -5.16 -2.22
N SER A 106 -5.97 -3.89 -1.85
CA SER A 106 -7.12 -2.99 -1.84
C SER A 106 -6.77 -1.80 -2.71
N HIS A 107 -7.68 -1.34 -3.57
CA HIS A 107 -7.37 -0.25 -4.48
C HIS A 107 -8.56 0.67 -4.75
N SER A 108 -8.24 1.92 -5.09
CA SER A 108 -9.18 2.85 -5.71
C SER A 108 -8.51 3.58 -6.87
N VAL A 109 -9.34 4.12 -7.76
CA VAL A 109 -8.91 4.92 -8.90
C VAL A 109 -9.64 6.25 -8.80
N HIS A 110 -8.90 7.35 -8.75
CA HIS A 110 -9.49 8.69 -8.69
C HIS A 110 -8.80 9.65 -9.66
N SER A 111 -9.58 10.60 -10.15
CA SER A 111 -9.05 11.81 -10.75
C SER A 111 -8.65 12.83 -9.69
N ILE A 112 -7.78 13.78 -10.05
CA ILE A 112 -7.42 14.90 -9.17
C ILE A 112 -8.68 15.68 -8.76
N ASP A 113 -9.60 15.93 -9.70
CA ASP A 113 -10.83 16.65 -9.44
C ASP A 113 -11.73 15.91 -8.44
N GLU A 114 -11.84 14.58 -8.53
CA GLU A 114 -12.57 13.77 -7.55
C GLU A 114 -11.93 13.84 -6.16
N CYS A 115 -10.60 13.81 -6.06
CA CYS A 115 -9.91 13.94 -4.77
C CYS A 115 -10.08 15.33 -4.12
N CYS A 116 -10.33 16.37 -4.92
CA CYS A 116 -10.58 17.72 -4.41
C CYS A 116 -12.04 17.97 -3.99
N GLN A 117 -12.95 17.04 -4.26
CA GLN A 117 -14.35 17.16 -3.85
C GLN A 117 -14.53 16.73 -2.40
N TYR A 118 -15.09 17.63 -1.59
CA TYR A 118 -15.50 17.28 -0.24
C TYR A 118 -16.83 16.53 -0.29
N HIS A 119 -16.82 15.27 0.13
CA HIS A 119 -18.03 14.49 0.34
C HIS A 119 -18.44 14.58 1.82
N PRO A 120 -19.48 15.35 2.18
CA PRO A 120 -20.01 15.32 3.53
C PRO A 120 -20.54 13.90 3.82
N GLN A 121 -20.05 13.32 4.92
CA GLN A 121 -20.55 12.04 5.45
C GLN A 121 -21.89 12.20 6.16
#